data_AF-X1P7N4-F1
#
_entry.id   AF-X1P7N4-F1
#
_cell.length_a   1.000
_cell.length_b   1.000
_cell.length_c   1.000
_cell.angle_alpha   90.00
_cell.angle_beta   90.00
_cell.angle_gamma   90.00
#
_symmetry.space_group_name_H-M   'P 1'
#
loop_
_entity.id
_entity.type
_entity.pdbx_description
1 polymer ?
#
loop_
_entity_poly.entity_id
_entity_poly.type
_entity_poly.pdbx_seq_one_letter_code
_entity_poly.pdbx_strand_id
1 'polypeptide(L)'
;NQAPLKKDHLFRIASCTKTFIATLATILHFEGKLDLDDTITNYLPDSITSHVQYADEITIRQLLSHTSGIFGINDNPEWWKAQFSDPTKERTDIEALEFAYDKPAYFEPGAGSKYTNTNYLLAGLILDKALGYHHSQGIRTRILEPLELDSTFYEQHEEFDRTRLSHGYFDFQGDGTAEDYYDLRIDTGHASSALVSTVEDMELFVRSLFTRSDFPDASYRKEFLQELTKLGPGATGEPGETGTGLGIMEYNY
;
A
#
# COMPACT_ATOMS: atom_id res chain seq x y z
N ASN A 1 -13.25 -24.53 -11.64
CA ASN A 1 -13.07 -24.16 -13.07
C ASN A 1 -11.72 -24.68 -13.57
N GLN A 2 -11.63 -25.29 -14.76
CA GLN A 2 -10.34 -25.70 -15.39
C GLN A 2 -9.92 -24.75 -16.54
N ALA A 3 -10.35 -23.49 -16.50
CA ALA A 3 -9.95 -22.52 -17.51
C ALA A 3 -8.44 -22.23 -17.39
N PRO A 4 -7.67 -22.29 -18.49
CA PRO A 4 -6.25 -21.98 -18.44
C PRO A 4 -6.03 -20.50 -18.10
N LEU A 5 -4.99 -20.21 -17.31
CA LEU A 5 -4.54 -18.84 -17.08
C LEU A 5 -4.04 -18.23 -18.40
N LYS A 6 -4.41 -16.97 -18.62
CA LYS A 6 -3.99 -16.18 -19.79
C LYS A 6 -3.17 -14.98 -19.34
N LYS A 7 -2.36 -14.44 -20.25
CA LYS A 7 -1.47 -13.30 -19.96
C LYS A 7 -2.22 -12.02 -19.62
N ASP A 8 -3.41 -11.85 -20.18
CA ASP A 8 -4.28 -10.67 -20.02
C ASP A 8 -5.20 -10.76 -18.80
N HIS A 9 -5.12 -11.86 -18.03
CA HIS A 9 -5.84 -11.97 -16.77
C HIS A 9 -5.29 -10.98 -15.74
N LEU A 10 -6.23 -10.34 -15.03
CA LEU A 10 -5.95 -9.47 -13.91
C LEU A 10 -5.81 -10.29 -12.63
N PHE A 11 -4.99 -9.78 -11.72
CA PHE A 11 -4.80 -10.31 -10.37
C PHE A 11 -4.90 -9.16 -9.38
N ARG A 12 -5.55 -9.40 -8.23
CA ARG A 12 -5.37 -8.51 -7.07
C ARG A 12 -3.91 -8.64 -6.64
N ILE A 13 -3.13 -7.55 -6.73
CA ILE A 13 -1.68 -7.59 -6.45
C ILE A 13 -1.37 -7.38 -4.97
N ALA A 14 -2.41 -7.24 -4.13
CA ALA A 14 -2.30 -7.11 -2.69
C ALA A 14 -1.24 -6.06 -2.31
N SER A 15 -0.31 -6.42 -1.42
CA SER A 15 0.73 -5.54 -0.89
C SER A 15 1.69 -4.94 -1.94
N CYS A 16 1.72 -5.42 -3.18
CA CYS A 16 2.42 -4.70 -4.25
C CYS A 16 1.84 -3.28 -4.49
N THR A 17 0.59 -3.04 -4.10
CA THR A 17 -0.03 -1.70 -4.09
C THR A 17 0.79 -0.67 -3.32
N LYS A 18 1.46 -1.09 -2.24
CA LYS A 18 2.28 -0.23 -1.39
C LYS A 18 3.40 0.46 -2.17
N THR A 19 3.98 -0.22 -3.15
CA THR A 19 5.02 0.37 -4.01
C THR A 19 4.48 1.51 -4.87
N PHE A 20 3.21 1.45 -5.30
CA PHE A 20 2.56 2.54 -6.03
C PHE A 20 2.22 3.72 -5.12
N ILE A 21 1.72 3.46 -3.90
CA ILE A 21 1.47 4.50 -2.89
C ILE A 21 2.78 5.23 -2.55
N ALA A 22 3.86 4.50 -2.32
CA ALA A 22 5.16 5.07 -2.04
C ALA A 22 5.72 5.85 -3.23
N THR A 23 5.57 5.33 -4.45
CA THR A 23 5.96 6.03 -5.69
C THR A 23 5.22 7.36 -5.81
N LEU A 24 3.90 7.37 -5.57
CA LEU A 24 3.09 8.58 -5.60
C LEU A 24 3.53 9.57 -4.53
N ALA A 25 3.73 9.13 -3.28
CA ALA A 25 4.20 9.97 -2.20
C ALA A 25 5.55 10.64 -2.53
N THR A 26 6.50 9.87 -3.06
CA THR A 26 7.81 10.39 -3.44
C THR A 26 7.71 11.36 -4.62
N ILE A 27 6.85 11.11 -5.61
CA ILE A 27 6.57 12.08 -6.68
C ILE A 27 6.05 13.39 -6.10
N LEU A 28 5.05 13.32 -5.21
CA LEU A 28 4.46 14.51 -4.57
C LEU A 28 5.46 15.26 -3.70
N HIS A 29 6.41 14.56 -3.09
CA HIS A 29 7.52 15.17 -2.37
C HIS A 29 8.37 16.07 -3.28
N PHE A 30 8.82 15.54 -4.42
CA PHE A 30 9.59 16.34 -5.37
C PHE A 30 8.76 17.39 -6.12
N GLU A 31 7.43 17.20 -6.24
CA GLU A 31 6.50 18.25 -6.69
C GLU A 31 6.27 19.36 -5.63
N GLY A 32 6.81 19.21 -4.41
CA GLY A 32 6.63 20.17 -3.31
C GLY A 32 5.21 20.20 -2.74
N LYS A 33 4.44 19.12 -2.91
CA LYS A 33 3.06 18.99 -2.44
C LYS A 33 2.93 18.34 -1.06
N LEU A 34 3.94 17.60 -0.65
CA LEU A 34 4.11 17.08 0.70
C LEU A 34 5.60 16.99 1.05
N ASP A 35 5.96 16.87 2.32
CA ASP A 35 7.31 16.53 2.74
C ASP A 35 7.32 15.14 3.40
N LEU A 36 8.19 14.23 2.96
CA LEU A 36 8.29 12.90 3.56
C LEU A 36 8.73 12.95 5.03
N ASP A 37 9.41 14.02 5.43
CA ASP A 37 9.88 14.22 6.80
C ASP A 37 8.90 15.01 7.68
N ASP A 38 7.77 15.46 7.12
CA ASP A 38 6.68 16.02 7.93
C ASP A 38 5.98 14.95 8.77
N THR A 39 5.45 15.39 9.91
CA THR A 39 4.64 14.56 10.80
C THR A 39 3.23 14.36 10.25
N ILE A 40 2.60 13.22 10.56
CA ILE A 40 1.27 12.89 10.04
C ILE A 40 0.19 13.91 10.48
N THR A 41 0.41 14.60 11.60
CA THR A 41 -0.46 15.68 12.10
C THR A 41 -0.52 16.91 11.20
N ASN A 42 0.45 17.11 10.29
CA ASN A 42 0.39 18.21 9.33
C ASN A 42 -0.69 17.99 8.25
N TYR A 43 -1.12 16.75 8.04
CA TYR A 43 -2.02 16.36 6.95
C TYR A 43 -3.35 15.81 7.46
N LEU A 44 -3.33 15.06 8.56
CA LEU A 44 -4.50 14.38 9.09
C LEU A 44 -5.19 15.18 10.20
N PRO A 45 -6.54 15.18 10.24
CA PRO A 45 -7.29 15.86 11.29
C PRO A 45 -7.14 15.19 12.65
N ASP A 46 -7.40 15.94 13.72
CA ASP A 46 -7.42 15.45 15.12
C ASP A 46 -8.36 14.25 15.33
N SER A 47 -9.44 14.15 14.55
CA SER A 47 -10.35 13.00 14.58
C SER A 47 -9.71 11.67 14.16
N ILE A 48 -8.51 11.71 13.57
CA ILE A 48 -7.70 10.53 13.26
C ILE A 48 -6.49 10.49 14.20
N THR A 49 -5.73 11.59 14.28
CA THR A 49 -4.42 11.59 14.97
C THR A 49 -4.53 11.41 16.48
N SER A 50 -5.64 11.81 17.10
CA SER A 50 -5.88 11.59 18.54
C SER A 50 -6.01 10.12 18.93
N HIS A 51 -6.28 9.23 17.97
CA HIS A 51 -6.40 7.78 18.16
C HIS A 51 -5.09 7.03 17.84
N VAL A 52 -4.04 7.73 17.42
CA VAL A 52 -2.75 7.16 17.04
C VAL A 52 -1.69 7.61 18.04
N GLN A 53 -1.13 6.66 18.77
CA GLN A 53 -0.03 6.94 19.70
C GLN A 53 1.20 7.47 18.93
N TYR A 54 1.82 8.55 19.43
CA TYR A 54 2.97 9.23 18.81
C TYR A 54 2.68 9.93 17.47
N ALA A 55 1.42 10.27 17.17
CA ALA A 55 1.05 10.90 15.89
C ALA A 55 1.82 12.19 15.56
N ASP A 56 2.22 12.95 16.56
CA ASP A 56 3.00 14.19 16.44
C ASP A 56 4.51 13.96 16.21
N GLU A 57 4.97 12.71 16.31
CA GLU A 57 6.36 12.31 16.07
C GLU A 57 6.52 11.45 14.81
N ILE A 58 5.45 10.76 14.39
CA ILE A 58 5.47 9.85 13.24
C ILE A 58 5.53 10.66 11.94
N THR A 59 6.54 10.40 11.11
CA THR A 59 6.67 11.01 9.77
C THR A 59 6.06 10.17 8.66
N ILE A 60 5.75 10.80 7.52
CA ILE A 60 5.28 10.08 6.32
C ILE A 60 6.30 9.03 5.87
N ARG A 61 7.59 9.35 5.93
CA ARG A 61 8.69 8.42 5.67
C ARG A 61 8.62 7.19 6.57
N GLN A 62 8.33 7.37 7.85
CA GLN A 62 8.22 6.25 8.79
C GLN A 62 7.01 5.36 8.51
N LEU A 63 5.90 5.92 8.01
CA LEU A 63 4.78 5.12 7.51
C LEU A 63 5.24 4.21 6.36
N LEU A 64 5.80 4.82 5.31
CA LEU A 64 6.18 4.14 4.07
C LEU A 64 7.34 3.14 4.25
N SER A 65 8.16 3.31 5.28
CA SER A 65 9.27 2.40 5.59
C SER A 65 8.95 1.43 6.73
N HIS A 66 7.72 1.35 7.22
CA HIS A 66 7.34 0.45 8.32
C HIS A 66 8.11 0.68 9.65
N THR A 67 8.60 1.91 9.87
CA THR A 67 9.35 2.28 11.08
C THR A 67 8.56 3.17 12.04
N SER A 68 7.26 3.36 11.80
CA SER A 68 6.35 4.19 12.63
C SER A 68 6.04 3.59 14.00
N GLY A 69 6.08 2.27 14.15
CA GLY A 69 5.64 1.57 15.36
C GLY A 69 4.12 1.45 15.54
N ILE A 70 3.31 2.00 14.62
CA ILE A 70 1.84 2.01 14.74
C ILE A 70 1.29 0.58 14.75
N PHE A 71 0.28 0.36 15.59
CA PHE A 71 -0.45 -0.90 15.65
C PHE A 71 -1.05 -1.31 14.30
N GLY A 72 -0.92 -2.60 13.93
CA GLY A 72 -1.39 -3.14 12.66
C GLY A 72 -2.77 -3.73 12.72
N ILE A 73 -3.67 -3.29 11.82
CA ILE A 73 -4.98 -3.91 11.65
C ILE A 73 -4.88 -5.41 11.33
N ASN A 74 -3.81 -5.83 10.64
CA ASN A 74 -3.51 -7.24 10.35
C ASN A 74 -3.25 -8.08 11.60
N ASP A 75 -2.88 -7.45 12.73
CA ASP A 75 -2.71 -8.12 14.02
C ASP A 75 -3.97 -8.00 14.91
N ASN A 76 -5.05 -7.35 14.44
CA ASN A 76 -6.31 -7.25 15.16
C ASN A 76 -7.27 -8.41 14.78
N PRO A 77 -7.62 -9.32 15.71
CA PRO A 77 -8.59 -10.37 15.43
C PRO A 77 -9.98 -9.83 15.04
N GLU A 78 -10.40 -8.68 15.54
CA GLU A 78 -11.69 -8.09 15.20
C GLU A 78 -11.72 -7.57 13.75
N TRP A 79 -10.58 -7.17 13.18
CA TRP A 79 -10.48 -6.83 11.75
C TRP A 79 -10.81 -8.05 10.90
N TRP A 80 -10.13 -9.17 11.14
CA TRP A 80 -10.36 -10.41 10.41
C TRP A 80 -11.77 -10.93 10.60
N LYS A 81 -12.28 -10.91 11.83
CA LYS A 81 -13.67 -11.29 12.13
C LYS A 81 -14.67 -10.42 11.35
N ALA A 82 -14.45 -9.11 11.29
CA ALA A 82 -15.29 -8.21 10.50
C ALA A 82 -15.26 -8.59 9.01
N GLN A 83 -14.06 -8.80 8.44
CA GLN A 83 -13.87 -9.22 7.06
C GLN A 83 -14.61 -10.53 6.74
N PHE A 84 -14.49 -11.56 7.58
CA PHE A 84 -15.15 -12.84 7.35
C PHE A 84 -16.65 -12.83 7.65
N SER A 85 -17.13 -11.93 8.50
CA SER A 85 -18.57 -11.80 8.81
C SER A 85 -19.37 -11.13 7.69
N ASP A 86 -18.72 -10.25 6.93
CA ASP A 86 -19.27 -9.61 5.73
C ASP A 86 -18.16 -9.49 4.68
N PRO A 87 -17.87 -10.62 3.98
CA PRO A 87 -16.74 -10.72 3.07
C PRO A 87 -17.03 -10.10 1.71
N THR A 88 -18.23 -9.55 1.48
CA THR A 88 -18.56 -8.81 0.25
C THR A 88 -18.52 -7.30 0.44
N LYS A 89 -18.49 -6.82 1.68
CA LYS A 89 -18.44 -5.40 1.99
C LYS A 89 -17.13 -4.78 1.54
N GLU A 90 -17.25 -3.71 0.77
CA GLU A 90 -16.17 -2.77 0.49
C GLU A 90 -15.93 -1.91 1.73
N ARG A 91 -14.67 -1.85 2.18
CA ARG A 91 -14.25 -1.10 3.36
C ARG A 91 -13.26 -0.02 2.94
N THR A 92 -13.57 1.22 3.28
CA THR A 92 -12.71 2.38 3.01
C THR A 92 -11.46 2.37 3.90
N ASP A 93 -10.48 3.21 3.57
CA ASP A 93 -9.28 3.40 4.39
C ASP A 93 -9.63 3.78 5.84
N ILE A 94 -10.62 4.64 6.04
CA ILE A 94 -11.06 5.09 7.38
C ILE A 94 -11.73 3.95 8.15
N GLU A 95 -12.64 3.20 7.52
CA GLU A 95 -13.31 2.06 8.18
C GLU A 95 -12.31 0.96 8.58
N ALA A 96 -11.27 0.73 7.78
CA ALA A 96 -10.20 -0.19 8.15
C ALA A 96 -9.35 0.38 9.29
N LEU A 97 -9.02 1.68 9.23
CA LEU A 97 -8.18 2.36 10.22
C LEU A 97 -8.79 2.36 11.64
N GLU A 98 -10.11 2.37 11.76
CA GLU A 98 -10.81 2.27 13.05
C GLU A 98 -10.41 1.02 13.86
N PHE A 99 -9.98 -0.05 13.20
CA PHE A 99 -9.49 -1.26 13.89
C PHE A 99 -8.10 -1.08 14.52
N ALA A 100 -7.38 -0.01 14.21
CA ALA A 100 -6.10 0.33 14.84
C ALA A 100 -6.22 1.42 15.91
N TYR A 101 -7.38 2.10 16.01
CA TYR A 101 -7.57 3.19 16.96
C TYR A 101 -7.41 2.77 18.41
N ASP A 102 -6.76 3.65 19.18
CA ASP A 102 -6.52 3.54 20.62
C ASP A 102 -5.74 2.27 21.02
N LYS A 103 -5.10 1.61 20.05
CA LYS A 103 -4.21 0.49 20.30
C LYS A 103 -2.80 1.01 20.60
N PRO A 104 -2.07 0.39 21.55
CA PRO A 104 -0.71 0.80 21.84
C PRO A 104 0.18 0.55 20.63
N ALA A 105 1.09 1.48 20.37
CA ALA A 105 2.17 1.28 19.41
C ALA A 105 3.06 0.10 19.84
N TYR A 106 3.65 -0.59 18.87
CA TYR A 106 4.62 -1.66 19.12
C TYR A 106 5.93 -1.11 19.71
N PHE A 107 6.34 0.09 19.30
CA PHE A 107 7.55 0.79 19.70
C PHE A 107 7.46 2.28 19.36
N GLU A 108 8.38 3.09 19.89
CA GLU A 108 8.50 4.52 19.56
C GLU A 108 8.93 4.73 18.09
N PRO A 109 8.48 5.80 17.40
CA PRO A 109 8.80 6.02 16.00
C PRO A 109 10.31 6.00 15.71
N GLY A 110 10.73 5.18 14.76
CA GLY A 110 12.13 4.99 14.38
C GLY A 110 12.95 4.07 15.31
N ALA A 111 12.39 3.60 16.43
CA ALA A 111 13.09 2.68 17.33
C ALA A 111 13.13 1.22 16.83
N GLY A 112 12.38 0.91 15.77
CA GLY A 112 12.38 -0.39 15.12
C GLY A 112 11.63 -0.41 13.79
N SER A 113 11.39 -1.61 13.27
CA SER A 113 10.60 -1.85 12.06
C SER A 113 9.60 -2.97 12.30
N LYS A 114 8.36 -2.77 11.85
CA LYS A 114 7.32 -3.81 11.86
C LYS A 114 6.32 -3.53 10.75
N TYR A 115 6.12 -4.55 9.92
CA TYR A 115 5.13 -4.51 8.85
C TYR A 115 3.72 -4.27 9.41
N THR A 116 3.02 -3.31 8.83
CA THR A 116 1.64 -2.98 9.20
C THR A 116 0.89 -2.35 8.03
N ASN A 117 -0.31 -2.85 7.75
CA ASN A 117 -1.19 -2.23 6.75
C ASN A 117 -1.66 -0.83 7.17
N THR A 118 -1.77 -0.56 8.49
CA THR A 118 -2.21 0.74 9.03
C THR A 118 -1.38 1.91 8.52
N ASN A 119 -0.08 1.70 8.32
CA ASN A 119 0.80 2.73 7.76
C ASN A 119 0.35 3.20 6.38
N TYR A 120 -0.07 2.28 5.52
CA TYR A 120 -0.47 2.59 4.16
C TYR A 120 -1.91 3.12 4.08
N LEU A 121 -2.77 2.78 5.03
CA LEU A 121 -4.07 3.44 5.19
C LEU A 121 -3.89 4.92 5.52
N LEU A 122 -3.04 5.23 6.51
CA LEU A 122 -2.70 6.61 6.84
C LEU A 122 -2.01 7.33 5.68
N ALA A 123 -1.08 6.67 4.98
CA ALA A 123 -0.44 7.23 3.80
C ALA A 123 -1.46 7.56 2.69
N GLY A 124 -2.43 6.68 2.41
CA GLY A 124 -3.51 6.95 1.46
C GLY A 124 -4.28 8.23 1.80
N LEU A 125 -4.69 8.39 3.06
CA LEU A 125 -5.40 9.58 3.54
C LEU A 125 -4.55 10.87 3.48
N ILE A 126 -3.24 10.75 3.72
CA ILE A 126 -2.29 11.87 3.57
C ILE A 126 -2.16 12.28 2.10
N LEU A 127 -2.10 11.32 1.19
CA LEU A 127 -2.06 11.59 -0.25
C LEU A 127 -3.36 12.25 -0.71
N ASP A 128 -4.52 11.80 -0.23
CA ASP A 128 -5.81 12.44 -0.50
C ASP A 128 -5.79 13.91 -0.09
N LYS A 129 -5.25 14.19 1.11
CA LYS A 129 -5.11 15.56 1.62
C LYS A 129 -4.18 16.41 0.74
N ALA A 130 -3.02 15.88 0.36
CA ALA A 130 -2.01 16.59 -0.42
C ALA A 130 -2.48 16.85 -1.87
N LEU A 131 -3.27 15.93 -2.44
CA LEU A 131 -3.82 16.04 -3.78
C LEU A 131 -5.09 16.90 -3.86
N GLY A 132 -5.91 16.90 -2.79
CA GLY A 132 -7.25 17.49 -2.79
C GLY A 132 -8.31 16.61 -3.47
N TYR A 133 -7.96 15.37 -3.80
CA TYR A 133 -8.82 14.34 -4.38
C TYR A 133 -8.24 12.95 -4.05
N HIS A 134 -9.03 11.89 -4.27
CA HIS A 134 -8.62 10.54 -3.91
C HIS A 134 -7.34 10.09 -4.65
N HIS A 135 -6.41 9.49 -3.91
CA HIS A 135 -5.09 9.09 -4.39
C HIS A 135 -5.10 8.10 -5.55
N SER A 136 -6.20 7.36 -5.76
CA SER A 136 -6.39 6.54 -6.97
C SER A 136 -6.24 7.35 -8.26
N GLN A 137 -6.76 8.58 -8.30
CA GLN A 137 -6.59 9.47 -9.46
C GLN A 137 -5.13 9.95 -9.59
N GLY A 138 -4.45 10.14 -8.47
CA GLY A 138 -3.01 10.45 -8.44
C GLY A 138 -2.19 9.31 -9.02
N ILE A 139 -2.48 8.06 -8.62
CA ILE A 139 -1.84 6.85 -9.16
C ILE A 139 -2.08 6.76 -10.67
N ARG A 140 -3.32 6.91 -11.13
CA ARG A 140 -3.66 6.88 -12.56
C ARG A 140 -2.85 7.91 -13.35
N THR A 141 -2.94 9.18 -12.97
CA THR A 141 -2.41 10.30 -13.75
C THR A 141 -0.89 10.48 -13.66
N ARG A 142 -0.27 10.09 -12.54
CA ARG A 142 1.18 10.27 -12.32
C ARG A 142 2.00 9.01 -12.53
N ILE A 143 1.37 7.83 -12.53
CA ILE A 143 2.08 6.55 -12.63
C ILE A 143 1.55 5.73 -13.80
N LEU A 144 0.25 5.40 -13.80
CA LEU A 144 -0.27 4.41 -14.74
C LEU A 144 -0.27 4.94 -16.18
N GLU A 145 -0.80 6.14 -16.42
CA GLU A 145 -0.85 6.75 -17.77
C GLU A 145 0.56 7.06 -18.32
N PRO A 146 1.49 7.70 -17.58
CA PRO A 146 2.84 7.97 -18.11
C PRO A 146 3.67 6.72 -18.43
N LEU A 147 3.34 5.60 -17.78
CA LEU A 147 4.00 4.31 -17.96
C LEU A 147 3.24 3.36 -18.88
N GLU A 148 2.09 3.77 -19.43
CA GLU A 148 1.25 2.94 -20.31
C GLU A 148 0.81 1.62 -19.63
N LEU A 149 0.47 1.68 -18.34
CA LEU A 149 -0.03 0.54 -17.54
C LEU A 149 -1.55 0.39 -17.71
N ASP A 150 -1.96 0.06 -18.93
CA ASP A 150 -3.36 0.04 -19.37
C ASP A 150 -4.20 -1.10 -18.76
N SER A 151 -3.55 -2.08 -18.13
CA SER A 151 -4.22 -3.20 -17.45
C SER A 151 -3.99 -3.19 -15.94
N THR A 152 -3.82 -2.00 -15.37
CA THR A 152 -3.73 -1.77 -13.93
C THR A 152 -4.85 -0.85 -13.48
N PHE A 153 -5.58 -1.20 -12.42
CA PHE A 153 -6.74 -0.46 -11.93
C PHE A 153 -6.79 -0.43 -10.41
N TYR A 154 -7.34 0.65 -9.85
CA TYR A 154 -7.65 0.76 -8.43
C TYR A 154 -9.04 0.18 -8.14
N GLU A 155 -9.08 -0.98 -7.49
CA GLU A 155 -10.34 -1.65 -7.13
C GLU A 155 -11.19 -0.74 -6.22
N GLN A 156 -12.52 -0.69 -6.44
CA GLN A 156 -13.48 0.23 -5.79
C GLN A 156 -13.50 1.68 -6.31
N HIS A 157 -12.46 2.13 -7.04
CA HIS A 157 -12.40 3.49 -7.57
C HIS A 157 -12.34 3.57 -9.11
N GLU A 158 -12.08 2.46 -9.78
CA GLU A 158 -12.00 2.37 -11.23
C GLU A 158 -12.76 1.16 -11.76
N GLU A 159 -13.46 1.35 -12.88
CA GLU A 159 -14.14 0.28 -13.60
C GLU A 159 -13.12 -0.52 -14.42
N PHE A 160 -13.25 -1.84 -14.39
CA PHE A 160 -12.48 -2.75 -15.24
C PHE A 160 -13.31 -3.99 -15.59
N ASP A 161 -12.95 -4.68 -16.67
CA ASP A 161 -13.61 -5.91 -17.07
C ASP A 161 -13.31 -7.02 -16.05
N ARG A 162 -14.25 -7.24 -15.12
CA ARG A 162 -14.16 -8.29 -14.10
C ARG A 162 -14.01 -9.68 -14.71
N THR A 163 -14.45 -9.93 -15.94
CA THR A 163 -14.26 -11.26 -16.58
C THR A 163 -12.79 -11.59 -16.85
N ARG A 164 -11.90 -10.58 -16.82
CA ARG A 164 -10.44 -10.77 -16.86
C ARG A 164 -9.85 -11.07 -15.48
N LEU A 165 -10.54 -10.78 -14.39
CA LEU A 165 -10.03 -11.02 -13.04
C LEU A 165 -9.91 -12.53 -12.78
N SER A 166 -8.74 -12.96 -12.36
CA SER A 166 -8.50 -14.35 -12.00
C SER A 166 -9.27 -14.71 -10.74
N HIS A 167 -9.79 -15.94 -10.71
CA HIS A 167 -10.29 -16.55 -9.48
C HIS A 167 -9.13 -16.76 -8.51
N GLY A 168 -9.35 -16.42 -7.24
CA GLY A 168 -8.47 -16.76 -6.14
C GLY A 168 -9.08 -17.92 -5.35
N TYR A 169 -8.25 -18.86 -4.92
CA TYR A 169 -8.69 -20.00 -4.11
C TYR A 169 -7.87 -20.03 -2.82
N PHE A 170 -8.54 -20.14 -1.67
CA PHE A 170 -7.89 -20.20 -0.37
C PHE A 170 -8.59 -21.19 0.55
N ASP A 171 -7.81 -21.97 1.30
CA ASP A 171 -8.33 -22.89 2.31
C ASP A 171 -8.46 -22.16 3.64
N PHE A 172 -9.62 -21.54 3.87
CA PHE A 172 -9.88 -20.75 5.08
C PHE A 172 -10.00 -21.63 6.34
N GLN A 173 -10.33 -22.91 6.19
CA GLN A 173 -10.56 -23.83 7.32
C GLN A 173 -9.32 -24.67 7.66
N GLY A 174 -8.31 -24.69 6.78
CA GLY A 174 -7.15 -25.55 6.90
C GLY A 174 -7.50 -27.04 6.75
N ASP A 175 -8.61 -27.37 6.10
CA ASP A 175 -9.12 -28.75 5.96
C ASP A 175 -8.71 -29.42 4.64
N GLY A 176 -7.92 -28.72 3.82
CA GLY A 176 -7.48 -29.13 2.49
C GLY A 176 -8.43 -28.71 1.36
N THR A 177 -9.53 -28.01 1.67
CA THR A 177 -10.52 -27.57 0.69
C THR A 177 -10.37 -26.09 0.40
N ALA A 178 -9.92 -25.76 -0.81
CA ALA A 178 -9.81 -24.37 -1.23
C ALA A 178 -11.17 -23.82 -1.68
N GLU A 179 -11.58 -22.71 -1.07
CA GLU A 179 -12.78 -21.96 -1.41
C GLU A 179 -12.46 -20.86 -2.42
N ASP A 180 -13.34 -20.65 -3.39
CA ASP A 180 -13.22 -19.57 -4.37
C ASP A 180 -13.62 -18.24 -3.72
N TYR A 181 -12.69 -17.30 -3.64
CA TYR A 181 -12.92 -15.98 -3.05
C TYR A 181 -12.99 -14.86 -4.10
N TYR A 182 -13.23 -15.19 -5.36
CA TYR A 182 -13.32 -14.23 -6.47
C TYR A 182 -14.23 -13.02 -6.15
N ASP A 183 -15.44 -13.25 -5.64
CA ASP A 183 -16.40 -12.18 -5.30
C ASP A 183 -16.22 -11.60 -3.90
N LEU A 184 -15.24 -12.09 -3.13
CA LEU A 184 -14.95 -11.57 -1.80
C LEU A 184 -14.05 -10.31 -1.87
N ARG A 185 -14.21 -9.44 -0.88
CA ARG A 185 -13.54 -8.17 -0.64
C ARG A 185 -12.69 -8.23 0.64
N ILE A 186 -12.03 -9.36 0.85
CA ILE A 186 -11.15 -9.57 2.01
C ILE A 186 -9.81 -8.88 1.74
N ASP A 187 -9.48 -7.93 2.60
CA ASP A 187 -8.25 -7.12 2.65
C ASP A 187 -7.88 -6.49 1.29
N THR A 188 -8.86 -5.91 0.60
CA THR A 188 -8.70 -5.32 -0.74
C THR A 188 -9.46 -3.99 -0.88
N GLY A 189 -9.03 -3.18 -1.84
CA GLY A 189 -9.64 -1.90 -2.24
C GLY A 189 -9.25 -0.68 -1.39
N HIS A 190 -8.56 -0.89 -0.27
CA HIS A 190 -7.94 0.18 0.52
C HIS A 190 -6.44 0.34 0.17
N ALA A 191 -5.83 1.47 0.52
CA ALA A 191 -4.51 1.91 0.06
C ALA A 191 -3.36 0.91 0.31
N SER A 192 -3.52 -0.04 1.24
CA SER A 192 -2.54 -1.10 1.48
C SER A 192 -2.55 -2.24 0.43
N SER A 193 -3.64 -2.40 -0.33
CA SER A 193 -3.90 -3.60 -1.16
C SER A 193 -4.94 -3.42 -2.29
N ALA A 194 -5.19 -2.19 -2.75
CA ALA A 194 -6.27 -1.88 -3.70
C ALA A 194 -6.05 -2.25 -5.17
N LEU A 195 -4.81 -2.37 -5.65
CA LEU A 195 -4.58 -2.48 -7.08
C LEU A 195 -4.87 -3.90 -7.61
N VAL A 196 -5.45 -3.92 -8.81
CA VAL A 196 -5.46 -5.09 -9.70
C VAL A 196 -4.55 -4.80 -10.88
N SER A 197 -3.79 -5.79 -11.35
CA SER A 197 -2.85 -5.63 -12.47
C SER A 197 -2.61 -6.93 -13.22
N THR A 198 -1.84 -6.86 -14.30
CA THR A 198 -1.31 -8.03 -15.02
C THR A 198 0.17 -8.23 -14.67
N VAL A 199 0.71 -9.40 -15.02
CA VAL A 199 2.15 -9.65 -14.90
C VAL A 199 2.96 -8.71 -15.81
N GLU A 200 2.42 -8.36 -16.97
CA GLU A 200 3.08 -7.49 -17.95
C GLU A 200 3.17 -6.04 -17.46
N ASP A 201 2.09 -5.48 -16.93
CA ASP A 201 2.09 -4.14 -16.34
C ASP A 201 3.01 -4.07 -15.11
N MET A 202 3.01 -5.10 -14.25
CA MET A 202 3.92 -5.14 -13.10
C MET A 202 5.40 -5.21 -13.51
N GLU A 203 5.72 -5.95 -14.57
CA GLU A 203 7.06 -5.97 -15.16
C GLU A 203 7.45 -4.59 -15.70
N LEU A 204 6.54 -3.96 -16.46
CA LEU A 204 6.75 -2.64 -17.03
C LEU A 204 6.93 -1.57 -15.95
N PHE A 205 6.13 -1.61 -14.88
CA PHE A 205 6.26 -0.71 -13.72
C PHE A 205 7.63 -0.85 -13.06
N VAL A 206 8.00 -2.07 -12.66
CA VAL A 206 9.29 -2.32 -11.98
C VAL A 206 10.45 -1.93 -12.89
N ARG A 207 10.45 -2.34 -14.16
CA ARG A 207 11.50 -1.99 -15.11
C ARG A 207 11.60 -0.47 -15.29
N SER A 208 10.46 0.20 -15.46
CA SER A 208 10.42 1.65 -15.69
C SER A 208 10.97 2.45 -14.52
N LEU A 209 10.68 2.04 -13.28
CA LEU A 209 11.27 2.66 -12.09
C LEU A 209 12.79 2.74 -12.23
N PHE A 210 13.48 1.68 -12.64
CA PHE A 210 14.94 1.67 -12.68
C PHE A 210 15.53 2.18 -13.99
N THR A 211 14.88 1.96 -15.14
CA THR A 211 15.52 2.15 -16.45
C THR A 211 15.05 3.38 -17.22
N ARG A 212 13.86 3.94 -16.94
CA ARG A 212 13.38 5.11 -17.68
C ARG A 212 14.09 6.37 -17.21
N SER A 213 14.62 7.13 -18.17
CA SER A 213 15.27 8.43 -17.91
C SER A 213 14.28 9.57 -17.75
N ASP A 214 13.04 9.35 -18.16
CA ASP A 214 11.94 10.32 -18.22
C ASP A 214 10.81 10.01 -17.23
N PHE A 215 10.98 9.00 -16.37
CA PHE A 215 10.03 8.67 -15.30
C PHE A 215 10.70 8.39 -13.96
N PRO A 216 10.28 9.07 -12.86
CA PRO A 216 9.45 10.27 -12.87
C PRO A 216 10.21 11.45 -13.51
N ASP A 217 9.74 12.69 -13.35
CA ASP A 217 10.33 13.87 -14.00
C ASP A 217 11.86 13.86 -13.94
N ALA A 218 12.49 14.07 -15.09
CA ALA A 218 13.93 13.98 -15.26
C ALA A 218 14.73 14.93 -14.33
N SER A 219 14.10 16.03 -13.88
CA SER A 219 14.74 17.03 -13.00
C SER A 219 15.06 16.51 -11.60
N TYR A 220 14.33 15.51 -11.10
CA TYR A 220 14.54 14.93 -9.77
C TYR A 220 14.69 13.40 -9.78
N ARG A 221 14.77 12.80 -10.97
CA ARG A 221 14.78 11.34 -11.18
C ARG A 221 15.89 10.61 -10.41
N LYS A 222 17.06 11.22 -10.23
CA LYS A 222 18.17 10.59 -9.52
C LYS A 222 17.87 10.53 -8.03
N GLU A 223 17.49 11.67 -7.47
CA GLU A 223 17.12 11.85 -6.06
C GLU A 223 15.89 10.99 -5.72
N PHE A 224 14.91 10.91 -6.62
CA PHE A 224 13.76 10.03 -6.50
C PHE A 224 14.13 8.57 -6.29
N LEU A 225 15.06 8.02 -7.09
CA LEU A 225 15.48 6.64 -6.89
C LEU A 225 16.25 6.44 -5.61
N GLN A 226 17.13 7.38 -5.27
CA GLN A 226 17.85 7.32 -4.00
C GLN A 226 16.85 7.28 -2.84
N GLU A 227 15.81 8.10 -2.92
CA GLU A 227 14.79 8.19 -1.90
C GLU A 227 13.90 6.94 -1.81
N LEU A 228 13.39 6.46 -2.94
CA LEU A 228 12.54 5.27 -3.00
C LEU A 228 13.27 3.99 -2.55
N THR A 229 14.58 3.92 -2.82
CA THR A 229 15.42 2.75 -2.50
C THR A 229 16.19 2.89 -1.19
N LYS A 230 16.09 4.05 -0.51
CA LYS A 230 16.75 4.28 0.78
C LYS A 230 16.19 3.32 1.82
N LEU A 231 17.02 2.39 2.26
CA LEU A 231 16.70 1.50 3.37
C LEU A 231 16.85 2.26 4.69
N GLY A 232 15.83 2.19 5.55
CA GLY A 232 15.92 2.64 6.94
C GLY A 232 16.73 1.66 7.79
N PRO A 233 17.26 2.10 8.95
CA PRO A 233 17.89 1.19 9.90
C PRO A 233 16.88 0.12 10.35
N GLY A 234 17.20 -1.15 10.11
CA GLY A 234 16.37 -2.28 10.50
C GLY A 234 16.55 -2.62 11.98
N ALA A 235 15.44 -2.69 12.71
CA ALA A 235 15.33 -3.75 13.70
C ALA A 235 15.08 -5.05 12.93
N THR A 236 15.68 -6.14 13.40
CA THR A 236 15.35 -7.50 12.97
C THR A 236 13.83 -7.70 13.08
N GLY A 237 13.10 -7.54 11.97
CA GLY A 237 11.69 -7.88 11.83
C GLY A 237 11.52 -9.39 11.78
N GLU A 238 10.44 -9.86 11.16
CA GLU A 238 10.21 -11.30 10.92
C GLU A 238 11.49 -12.00 10.41
N PRO A 239 11.69 -13.30 10.71
CA PRO A 239 12.90 -14.02 10.29
C PRO A 239 13.17 -13.82 8.79
N GLY A 240 14.26 -13.13 8.46
CA GLY A 240 14.70 -12.88 7.09
C GLY A 240 14.78 -11.42 6.65
N GLU A 241 14.22 -10.46 7.40
CA GLU A 241 14.22 -9.03 7.02
C GLU A 241 15.26 -8.21 7.79
N THR A 242 16.06 -7.40 7.07
CA THR A 242 17.06 -6.51 7.70
C THR A 242 16.97 -5.04 7.33
N GLY A 243 16.05 -4.65 6.44
CA GLY A 243 15.83 -3.24 6.11
C GLY A 243 14.61 -3.03 5.22
N THR A 244 13.89 -1.93 5.47
CA THR A 244 12.71 -1.50 4.71
C THR A 244 12.95 -0.08 4.19
N GLY A 245 12.85 0.12 2.88
CA GLY A 245 12.74 1.42 2.24
C GLY A 245 11.28 1.79 1.98
N LEU A 246 11.04 2.91 1.29
CA LEU A 246 9.66 3.40 1.04
C LEU A 246 8.80 2.42 0.24
N GLY A 247 9.42 1.53 -0.55
CA GLY A 247 8.73 0.49 -1.30
C GLY A 247 9.60 -0.72 -1.67
N ILE A 248 10.74 -0.90 -1.01
CA ILE A 248 11.71 -1.98 -1.26
C ILE A 248 12.11 -2.60 0.08
N MET A 249 12.21 -3.92 0.14
CA MET A 249 12.66 -4.65 1.34
C MET A 249 13.93 -5.44 1.03
N GLU A 250 14.84 -5.47 2.00
CA GLU A 250 16.06 -6.29 1.95
C GLU A 250 15.87 -7.58 2.75
N TYR A 251 16.16 -8.71 2.09
CA TYR A 251 16.13 -10.04 2.68
C TYR A 251 17.55 -10.59 2.82
N ASN A 252 17.89 -11.10 4.01
CA ASN A 252 19.09 -11.90 4.21
C ASN A 252 18.72 -13.39 4.05
N TYR A 253 19.34 -14.05 3.07
CA TYR A 253 19.23 -15.49 2.82
C TYR A 253 20.34 -16.28 3.50
#